data_AF-A0A436BIY8-F1
#
_entry.id   AF-A0A436BIY8-F1
#
_cell.length_a   1.000
_cell.length_b   1.000
_cell.length_c   1.000
_cell.angle_alpha   90.00
_cell.angle_beta   90.00
_cell.angle_gamma   90.00
#
_symmetry.space_group_name_H-M   'P 1'
#
loop_
_entity.id
_entity.type
_entity.pdbx_description
1 polymer ?
#
loop_
_entity_poly.entity_id
_entity_poly.type
_entity_poly.pdbx_seq_one_letter_code
_entity_poly.pdbx_strand_id
1 'polypeptide(L)' 'MLRTALGPAIARFLEAPDIVEVMLNPDGRLWVDRLREGLCATDELLV' A
#
# COMPACT_ATOMS: atom_id res chain seq x y z
N MET A 1 2.75 -17.79 4.24
CA MET A 1 3.43 -16.60 4.79
C MET A 1 2.68 -15.35 4.33
N LEU A 2 2.55 -14.32 5.17
CA LEU A 2 1.73 -13.13 4.83
C LEU A 2 2.21 -12.40 3.56
N ARG A 3 3.53 -12.28 3.36
CA ARG A 3 4.13 -11.63 2.17
C ARG A 3 3.71 -12.29 0.85
N THR A 4 3.57 -13.62 0.81
CA THR A 4 3.13 -14.34 -0.40
C THR A 4 1.62 -14.25 -0.60
N ALA A 5 0.85 -14.00 0.46
CA ALA A 5 -0.61 -13.89 0.38
C ALA A 5 -1.06 -12.52 -0.15
N LEU A 6 -0.30 -11.46 0.15
CA LEU A 6 -0.65 -10.07 -0.22
C LEU A 6 -0.28 -9.69 -1.66
N GLY A 7 0.46 -10.55 -2.37
CA GLY A 7 0.86 -10.31 -3.76
C GLY A 7 1.92 -9.20 -3.91
N PRO A 8 2.49 -9.07 -5.13
CA PRO A 8 3.61 -8.15 -5.41
C PRO A 8 3.21 -6.67 -5.28
N ALA A 9 1.93 -6.35 -5.50
CA ALA A 9 1.45 -4.98 -5.45
C ALA A 9 1.54 -4.37 -4.05
N ILE A 10 1.08 -5.10 -3.03
CA ILE A 10 1.15 -4.65 -1.64
C ILE A 10 2.58 -4.82 -1.10
N ALA A 11 3.28 -5.90 -1.48
CA ALA A 11 4.63 -6.19 -0.99
C ALA A 11 5.61 -5.04 -1.25
N ARG A 12 5.54 -4.38 -2.41
CA ARG A 12 6.41 -3.24 -2.74
C ARG A 12 6.24 -2.08 -1.77
N PHE A 13 5.02 -1.81 -1.33
CA PHE A 13 4.73 -0.70 -0.42
C PHE A 13 5.20 -1.03 1.00
N LEU A 14 5.07 -2.30 1.42
CA LEU A 14 5.58 -2.77 2.70
C LEU A 14 7.12 -2.78 2.80
N GLU A 15 7.82 -2.70 1.66
CA GLU A 15 9.29 -2.64 1.59
C GLU A 15 9.82 -1.21 1.53
N ALA A 16 8.96 -0.22 1.29
CA ALA A 16 9.36 1.18 1.23
C ALA A 16 9.65 1.72 2.64
N PRO A 17 10.86 2.26 2.89
CA PRO A 17 11.30 2.65 4.24
C PRO A 17 10.57 3.86 4.82
N ASP A 18 9.85 4.59 3.98
CA ASP A 18 9.10 5.79 4.33
C ASP A 18 7.58 5.56 4.38
N ILE A 19 7.10 4.35 4.13
CA ILE A 19 5.68 4.00 4.24
C ILE A 19 5.40 3.41 5.62
N VAL A 20 4.38 3.95 6.30
CA VAL A 20 3.96 3.54 7.65
C VAL A 20 2.77 2.57 7.57
N GLU A 21 1.84 2.83 6.66
CA GLU A 21 0.60 2.05 6.52
C GLU A 21 0.25 1.86 5.03
N VAL A 22 -0.33 0.70 4.69
CA VAL A 22 -0.90 0.40 3.37
C VAL A 22 -2.36 -0.01 3.57
N MET A 23 -3.27 0.69 2.91
CA MET A 23 -4.72 0.50 3.03
C MET A 23 -5.31 0.11 1.68
N LEU A 24 -6.12 -0.95 1.64
CA LEU A 24 -6.98 -1.24 0.50
C LEU A 24 -8.36 -0.63 0.77
N ASN A 25 -8.75 0.34 -0.05
CA ASN A 25 -10.05 0.97 0.06
C ASN A 25 -11.14 0.19 -0.69
N PRO A 26 -12.44 0.40 -0.34
CA PRO A 26 -13.55 -0.31 -0.96
C PRO A 26 -13.70 -0.10 -2.48
N ASP A 27 -13.12 0.96 -3.02
CA ASP A 27 -13.04 1.25 -4.46
C ASP A 27 -11.93 0.47 -5.18
N GLY A 28 -11.22 -0.39 -4.46
CA GLY A 28 -10.10 -1.20 -4.96
C GLY A 28 -8.77 -0.45 -4.99
N ARG A 29 -8.74 0.85 -4.67
CA ARG A 29 -7.50 1.63 -4.71
C ARG A 29 -6.66 1.43 -3.46
N LEU A 30 -5.35 1.33 -3.64
CA LEU A 30 -4.42 1.37 -2.51
C LEU A 30 -4.10 2.82 -2.12
N TRP A 31 -4.12 3.06 -0.82
CA TRP A 31 -3.65 4.29 -0.18
C TRP A 31 -2.49 3.97 0.74
N VAL A 32 -1.59 4.93 0.92
CA VAL A 32 -0.42 4.78 1.79
C VAL A 32 -0.30 5.99 2.71
N ASP A 33 0.10 5.76 3.96
CA ASP A 33 0.60 6.83 4.83
C ASP A 33 2.12 6.88 4.72
N ARG A 34 2.66 8.03 4.32
CA ARG A 34 4.09 8.22 4.12
C ARG A 34 4.66 9.22 5.13
N LEU A 35 5.83 8.90 5.68
CA LEU A 35 6.58 9.76 6.58
C LEU A 35 6.71 11.17 5.98
N ARG A 36 6.25 12.17 6.74
CA ARG A 36 6.31 13.61 6.41
C ARG A 36 5.36 14.08 5.29
N GLU A 37 4.70 13.18 4.57
CA GLU A 37 3.70 13.52 3.53
C GLU A 37 2.27 13.24 3.99
N GLY A 38 2.09 12.29 4.91
CA GLY A 38 0.77 11.87 5.38
C GLY A 38 0.09 10.92 4.41
N LEU A 39 -1.24 10.91 4.45
CA LEU A 39 -2.07 9.99 3.69
C LEU A 39 -2.15 10.38 2.20
N CYS A 40 -1.71 9.47 1.32
CA CYS A 40 -1.66 9.66 -0.13
C CYS A 40 -2.36 8.52 -0.88
N ALA A 41 -3.12 8.87 -1.91
CA ALA A 41 -3.63 7.90 -2.87
C ALA A 41 -2.50 7.42 -3.81
N THR A 42 -2.52 6.14 -4.16
CA THR A 42 -1.63 5.58 -5.19
C THR A 42 -2.39 5.37 -6.50
N ASP A 43 -1.65 5.12 -7.58
CA ASP A 43 -2.22 4.69 -8.85
C ASP A 43 -2.51 3.17 -8.90
N GLU A 44 -2.26 2.43 -7.82
CA GLU A 44 -2.50 0.98 -7.77
C GLU A 44 -3.97 0.66 -7.50
N LEU A 45 -4.54 -0.22 -8.34
CA LEU A 45 -5.87 -0.78 -8.20
C LEU A 45 -5.78 -2.30 -8.08
N LEU A 46 -6.44 -2.87 -7.08
CA LEU A 46 -6.64 -4.32 -6.96
C LEU A 46 -8.05 -4.64 -7.44
N VAL A 47 -8.14 -5.34 -8.57
CA VAL A 47 -9.37 -5.86 -9.18
C VAL A 47 -9.51 -7.35 -8.98
#